data_AF-A0A0G0VZD2-F1
#
_entry.id   AF-A0A0G0VZD2-F1
#
_cell.length_a   1.000
_cell.length_b   1.000
_cell.length_c   1.000
_cell.angle_alpha   90.00
_cell.angle_beta   90.00
_cell.angle_gamma   90.00
#
_symmetry.space_group_name_H-M   'P 1'
#
loop_
_entity.id
_entity.type
_entity.pdbx_description
1 polymer ?
#
loop_
_entity_poly.entity_id
_entity_poly.type
_entity_poly.pdbx_seq_one_letter_code
_entity_poly.pdbx_strand_id
1 'polypeptide(L)'
;MNKNRPLKNPGGRPKTLLSEEQKHIAIKYAESAGFYKKSIAAILQIDRKTFDRILKLDKEFTLDLKRSDSIFYGNLVSRAKPEFILRTRFPEEFPDQPRSRKAQEDNVHNQKLKEFLDNWKNRHKLEGTSINATGESS
;
A
#
# COMPACT_ATOMS: atom_id res chain seq x y z
N MET A 1 28.58 -31.14 -10.85
CA MET A 1 28.79 -29.85 -11.55
C MET A 1 28.00 -28.76 -10.84
N ASN A 2 28.69 -27.78 -10.27
CA ASN A 2 28.12 -26.77 -9.38
C ASN A 2 27.57 -25.59 -10.22
N LYS A 3 26.24 -25.45 -10.33
CA LYS A 3 25.54 -24.54 -11.26
C LYS A 3 25.53 -23.06 -10.84
N ASN A 4 26.16 -22.71 -9.72
CA ASN A 4 26.14 -21.35 -9.15
C ASN A 4 27.47 -20.60 -9.29
N ARG A 5 28.22 -20.77 -10.40
CA ARG A 5 29.40 -19.94 -10.67
C ARG A 5 29.02 -18.78 -11.60
N PRO A 6 29.31 -17.53 -11.23
CA PRO A 6 29.11 -16.40 -12.14
C PRO A 6 30.02 -16.56 -13.37
N LEU A 7 29.42 -16.48 -14.56
CA LEU A 7 30.12 -16.54 -15.85
C LEU A 7 31.13 -15.39 -15.94
N LYS A 8 32.44 -15.72 -15.95
CA LYS A 8 33.53 -14.76 -16.17
C LYS A 8 33.69 -14.52 -17.68
N ASN A 9 33.49 -13.28 -18.11
CA ASN A 9 33.75 -12.82 -19.48
C ASN A 9 35.24 -12.52 -19.72
N PRO A 10 35.73 -12.61 -20.97
CA PRO A 10 37.14 -12.41 -21.34
C PRO A 10 37.63 -10.94 -21.30
N GLY A 11 36.85 -10.01 -20.72
CA GLY A 11 37.11 -8.57 -20.72
C GLY A 11 37.14 -7.91 -19.34
N GLY A 12 37.38 -8.67 -18.25
CA GLY A 12 37.67 -8.14 -16.91
C GLY A 12 36.57 -7.35 -16.18
N ARG A 13 35.48 -6.96 -16.85
CA ARG A 13 34.32 -6.31 -16.23
C ARG A 13 33.16 -7.30 -16.10
N PRO A 14 32.68 -7.62 -14.89
CA PRO A 14 31.50 -8.45 -14.73
C PRO A 14 30.30 -7.75 -15.39
N LYS A 15 29.47 -8.49 -16.13
CA LYS A 15 28.15 -8.01 -16.54
C LYS A 15 27.39 -7.63 -15.27
N THR A 16 27.25 -6.34 -14.99
CA THR A 16 26.46 -5.81 -13.86
C THR A 16 24.97 -5.86 -14.21
N LEU A 17 24.50 -7.03 -14.63
CA LEU A 17 23.08 -7.32 -14.80
C LEU A 17 22.70 -8.24 -13.64
N LEU A 18 21.68 -7.85 -12.88
CA LEU A 18 21.07 -8.74 -11.89
C LEU A 18 20.43 -9.93 -12.61
N SER A 19 20.46 -11.10 -11.98
CA SER A 19 19.63 -12.21 -12.45
C SER A 19 18.14 -11.88 -12.28
N GLU A 20 17.27 -12.52 -13.06
CA GLU A 20 15.83 -12.34 -12.91
C GLU A 20 15.33 -12.74 -11.52
N GLU A 21 15.94 -13.75 -10.90
CA GLU A 21 15.66 -14.11 -9.50
C GLU A 21 16.01 -12.98 -8.52
N GLN A 22 17.17 -12.34 -8.70
CA GLN A 22 17.60 -11.20 -7.89
C GLN A 22 16.66 -10.01 -8.06
N LYS A 23 16.24 -9.72 -9.29
CA LYS A 23 15.25 -8.67 -9.56
C LYS A 23 13.93 -8.98 -8.84
N HIS A 24 13.46 -10.23 -8.92
CA HIS A 24 12.22 -10.64 -8.28
C HIS A 24 12.28 -10.52 -6.75
N ILE A 25 13.41 -10.90 -6.13
CA ILE A 25 13.63 -10.72 -4.68
C ILE A 25 13.57 -9.23 -4.30
N ALA A 26 14.22 -8.35 -5.08
CA ALA A 26 14.22 -6.92 -4.82
C ALA A 26 12.82 -6.29 -4.95
N ILE A 27 12.05 -6.72 -5.96
CA ILE A 27 10.66 -6.29 -6.20
C ILE A 27 9.78 -6.72 -5.02
N LYS A 28 9.82 -8.00 -4.63
CA LYS A 28 9.04 -8.49 -3.47
C LYS A 28 9.41 -7.76 -2.18
N TYR A 29 10.68 -7.46 -1.98
CA TYR A 29 11.09 -6.67 -0.82
C TYR A 29 10.48 -5.27 -0.86
N ALA A 30 10.51 -4.59 -2.02
CA ALA A 30 9.94 -3.27 -2.18
C ALA A 30 8.42 -3.25 -1.95
N GLU A 31 7.67 -4.29 -2.35
CA GLU A 31 6.24 -4.42 -2.07
C GLU A 31 5.94 -4.59 -0.58
N SER A 32 6.83 -5.27 0.13
CA SER A 32 6.63 -5.64 1.54
C SER A 32 7.05 -4.54 2.51
N ALA A 33 8.15 -3.87 2.20
CA ALA A 33 8.87 -2.99 3.12
C ALA A 33 9.13 -1.59 2.54
N GLY A 34 8.83 -1.34 1.27
CA GLY A 34 9.12 -0.07 0.59
C GLY A 34 10.49 -0.02 -0.09
N PHE A 35 10.67 0.97 -0.96
CA PHE A 35 11.86 1.11 -1.79
C PHE A 35 13.03 1.81 -1.07
N TYR A 36 13.81 1.02 -0.34
CA TYR A 36 15.04 1.49 0.32
C TYR A 36 16.31 0.98 -0.38
N LYS A 37 16.98 1.87 -1.13
CA LYS A 37 18.18 1.53 -1.91
C LYS A 37 19.28 0.82 -1.12
N LYS A 38 19.54 1.26 0.12
CA LYS A 38 20.60 0.67 0.97
C LYS A 38 20.24 -0.76 1.36
N SER A 39 18.98 -0.99 1.75
CA SER A 39 18.49 -2.30 2.17
C SER A 39 18.44 -3.28 1.00
N ILE A 40 17.93 -2.83 -0.15
CA ILE A 40 17.89 -3.67 -1.36
C ILE A 40 19.30 -4.04 -1.82
N ALA A 41 20.24 -3.09 -1.82
CA ALA A 41 21.64 -3.38 -2.14
C ALA A 41 22.25 -4.42 -1.17
N ALA A 42 21.94 -4.32 0.13
CA ALA A 42 22.40 -5.29 1.13
C ALA A 42 21.81 -6.70 0.91
N ILE A 43 20.52 -6.80 0.59
CA ILE A 43 19.84 -8.08 0.28
C ILE A 43 20.45 -8.74 -0.96
N LEU A 44 20.74 -7.92 -1.98
CA LEU A 44 21.37 -8.36 -3.21
C LEU A 44 22.88 -8.61 -3.05
N GLN A 45 23.45 -8.36 -1.86
CA GLN A 45 24.87 -8.49 -1.55
C GLN A 45 25.77 -7.71 -2.52
N ILE A 46 25.34 -6.50 -2.88
CA ILE A 46 26.08 -5.59 -3.75
C ILE A 46 26.27 -4.24 -3.08
N ASP A 47 27.32 -3.54 -3.51
CA ASP A 47 27.52 -2.15 -3.10
C ASP A 47 26.40 -1.25 -3.60
N ARG A 48 26.03 -0.27 -2.77
CA ARG A 48 25.06 0.78 -3.14
C ARG A 48 25.44 1.47 -4.45
N LYS A 49 26.73 1.75 -4.68
CA LYS A 49 27.21 2.38 -5.93
C LYS A 49 27.00 1.50 -7.16
N THR A 50 27.00 0.19 -6.98
CA THR A 50 26.72 -0.79 -8.05
C THR A 50 25.22 -0.85 -8.29
N PHE A 51 24.41 -0.86 -7.23
CA PHE A 51 22.95 -0.78 -7.33
C PHE A 51 22.48 0.51 -8.02
N ASP A 52 23.04 1.67 -7.66
CA ASP A 52 22.72 2.95 -8.32
C ASP A 52 23.11 2.95 -9.81
N ARG A 53 24.16 2.22 -10.21
CA ARG A 53 24.50 2.02 -11.63
C ARG A 53 23.48 1.12 -12.33
N ILE A 54 23.07 0.02 -11.69
CA ILE A 54 22.05 -0.89 -12.21
C ILE A 54 20.74 -0.14 -12.47
N LEU A 55 20.28 0.69 -11.52
CA LEU A 55 19.05 1.48 -11.68
C LEU A 55 19.12 2.49 -12.83
N LYS A 56 20.32 2.98 -13.17
CA LYS A 56 20.49 3.88 -14.33
C LYS A 56 20.48 3.14 -15.66
N LEU A 57 20.97 1.90 -15.67
CA LEU A 57 21.09 1.07 -16.86
C LEU A 57 19.78 0.35 -17.18
N ASP A 58 19.10 -0.18 -16.16
CA ASP A 58 17.87 -0.95 -16.29
C ASP A 58 16.66 -0.11 -15.83
N LYS A 59 16.06 0.60 -16.79
CA LYS A 59 14.91 1.49 -16.55
C LYS A 59 13.64 0.69 -16.23
N GLU A 60 13.48 -0.50 -16.82
CA GLU A 60 12.32 -1.36 -16.61
C GLU A 60 12.30 -1.87 -15.18
N PHE A 61 13.42 -2.43 -14.72
CA PHE A 61 13.56 -2.85 -13.31
C PHE A 61 13.34 -1.68 -12.33
N THR A 62 13.80 -0.48 -12.68
CA THR A 62 13.57 0.71 -11.85
C THR A 62 12.09 1.10 -11.80
N LEU A 63 11.36 0.95 -12.90
CA LEU A 63 9.91 1.19 -12.92
C LEU A 63 9.17 0.16 -12.09
N ASP A 64 9.55 -1.11 -12.16
CA ASP A 64 8.94 -2.17 -11.37
C ASP A 64 9.15 -1.94 -9.87
N LEU A 65 10.37 -1.58 -9.45
CA LEU A 65 10.64 -1.20 -8.05
C LEU A 65 9.78 -0.04 -7.57
N LYS A 66 9.54 0.98 -8.41
CA LYS A 66 8.66 2.11 -8.08
C LYS A 66 7.19 1.68 -8.00
N ARG A 67 6.73 0.80 -8.89
CA ARG A 67 5.37 0.25 -8.83
C ARG A 67 5.16 -0.53 -7.54
N SER A 68 6.12 -1.37 -7.17
CA SER A 68 6.13 -2.10 -5.91
C SER A 68 6.12 -1.18 -4.69
N ASP A 69 6.85 -0.06 -4.74
CA ASP A 69 6.82 0.96 -3.68
C ASP A 69 5.42 1.58 -3.54
N SER A 70 4.76 1.90 -4.65
CA SER A 70 3.37 2.38 -4.63
C SER A 70 2.40 1.35 -4.03
N ILE A 71 2.60 0.06 -4.29
CA ILE A 71 1.82 -1.02 -3.67
C ILE A 71 2.05 -1.05 -2.15
N PHE A 72 3.29 -0.92 -1.71
CA PHE A 72 3.63 -0.80 -0.30
C PHE A 72 2.90 0.37 0.37
N TYR A 73 2.93 1.56 -0.24
CA TYR A 73 2.20 2.72 0.28
C TYR A 73 0.68 2.52 0.26
N GLY A 74 0.13 1.92 -0.80
CA GLY A 74 -1.30 1.57 -0.85
C GLY A 74 -1.72 0.65 0.30
N ASN A 75 -0.89 -0.37 0.58
CA ASN A 75 -1.08 -1.28 1.70
C ASN A 75 -0.89 -0.61 3.07
N LEU A 76 0.04 0.34 3.17
CA LEU A 76 0.27 1.11 4.39
C LEU A 76 -0.93 2.01 4.69
N VAL A 77 -1.47 2.69 3.68
CA VAL A 77 -2.63 3.58 3.79
C VAL A 77 -3.91 2.80 4.06
N SER A 78 -4.12 1.64 3.43
CA SER A 78 -5.30 0.81 3.69
C SER A 78 -5.31 0.21 5.10
N ARG A 79 -4.12 -0.03 5.67
CA ARG A 79 -3.94 -0.43 7.08
C ARG A 79 -4.00 0.75 8.05
N ALA A 80 -3.75 1.97 7.58
CA ALA A 80 -3.94 3.15 8.39
C ALA A 80 -5.43 3.30 8.68
N LYS A 81 -5.80 3.35 9.96
CA LYS A 81 -7.21 3.46 10.37
C LYS A 81 -7.83 4.68 9.67
N PRO A 82 -9.05 4.58 9.12
CA PRO A 82 -9.76 5.71 8.52
C PRO A 82 -9.81 6.94 9.44
N GLU A 83 -9.83 6.71 10.76
CA GLU A 83 -9.70 7.76 11.79
C GLU A 83 -8.47 8.64 11.60
N PHE A 84 -7.31 8.09 11.25
CA PHE A 84 -6.10 8.88 11.02
C PHE A 84 -6.28 9.83 9.82
N ILE A 85 -6.91 9.35 8.74
CA ILE A 85 -7.17 10.16 7.55
C ILE A 85 -8.21 11.25 7.86
N LEU A 86 -9.29 10.92 8.56
CA LEU A 86 -10.32 11.88 8.97
C LEU A 86 -9.77 12.92 9.94
N ARG A 87 -8.94 12.53 10.92
CA ARG A 87 -8.25 13.45 11.85
C ARG A 87 -7.28 14.38 11.14
N THR A 88 -6.56 13.88 10.14
CA THR A 88 -5.60 14.72 9.38
C THR A 88 -6.32 15.72 8.48
N ARG A 89 -7.46 15.32 7.89
CA ARG A 89 -8.18 16.15 6.90
C ARG A 89 -9.21 17.09 7.54
N PHE A 90 -9.78 16.70 8.67
CA PHE A 90 -10.79 17.44 9.43
C PHE A 90 -10.38 17.52 10.91
N PRO A 91 -9.31 18.27 11.23
CA PRO A 91 -8.78 18.31 12.60
C PRO A 91 -9.73 18.94 13.62
N GLU A 92 -10.63 19.83 13.17
CA GLU A 92 -11.64 20.45 14.04
C GLU A 92 -12.79 19.49 14.39
N GLU A 93 -13.15 18.58 13.48
CA GLU A 93 -14.25 17.61 13.68
C GLU A 93 -13.77 16.35 14.44
N PHE A 94 -12.48 16.03 14.35
CA PHE A 94 -11.89 14.86 14.99
C PHE A 94 -10.61 15.24 15.75
N PRO A 95 -10.72 15.91 16.91
CA PRO A 95 -9.56 16.27 17.71
C PRO A 95 -8.90 15.02 18.33
N ASP A 96 -7.57 15.10 18.50
CA ASP A 96 -6.80 14.00 19.09
C ASP A 96 -7.20 13.78 20.56
N GLN A 97 -7.74 12.60 20.84
CA GLN A 97 -8.05 12.21 22.21
C GLN A 97 -6.80 11.63 22.90
N PRO A 98 -6.45 12.12 24.11
CA PRO A 98 -5.35 11.55 24.88
C PRO A 98 -5.64 10.09 25.25
N ARG A 99 -4.60 9.25 25.19
CA ARG A 99 -4.63 7.76 25.27
C ARG A 99 -5.33 7.15 26.50
N SER A 100 -5.80 7.95 27.44
CA SER A 100 -6.33 7.50 28.74
C SER A 100 -7.82 7.10 28.75
N ARG A 101 -8.59 7.31 27.66
CA ARG A 101 -10.05 7.02 27.61
C ARG A 101 -10.47 5.73 26.91
N LYS A 102 -9.52 4.84 26.61
CA LYS A 102 -9.76 3.58 25.87
C LYS A 102 -10.75 2.57 26.49
N ALA A 103 -11.26 2.79 27.70
CA ALA A 103 -12.20 1.84 28.32
C ALA A 103 -13.67 2.30 28.30
N GLN A 104 -13.96 3.57 28.02
CA GLN A 104 -15.32 4.12 28.15
C GLN A 104 -15.92 4.58 26.82
N GLU A 105 -15.09 4.84 25.81
CA GLU A 105 -15.52 5.35 24.48
C GLU A 105 -15.95 4.24 23.52
N ASP A 106 -15.54 2.99 23.72
CA ASP A 106 -15.97 1.86 22.89
C ASP A 106 -17.50 1.67 22.91
N ASN A 107 -18.20 2.09 23.98
CA ASN A 107 -19.67 2.04 24.04
C ASN A 107 -20.36 3.21 23.33
N VAL A 108 -19.82 4.43 23.43
CA VAL A 108 -20.43 5.64 22.85
C VAL A 108 -20.12 5.77 21.36
N HIS A 109 -18.91 5.38 20.94
CA HIS A 109 -18.47 5.43 19.55
C HIS A 109 -19.23 4.40 18.70
N ASN A 110 -19.43 3.18 19.20
CA ASN A 110 -20.22 2.15 18.51
C ASN A 110 -21.69 2.55 18.35
N GLN A 111 -22.28 3.28 19.31
CA GLN A 111 -23.66 3.80 19.18
C GLN A 111 -23.77 4.86 18.07
N LYS A 112 -22.85 5.83 18.03
CA LYS A 112 -22.86 6.88 17.01
C LYS A 112 -22.58 6.34 15.61
N LEU A 113 -21.68 5.36 15.50
CA LEU A 113 -21.41 4.70 14.22
C LEU A 113 -22.64 3.91 13.71
N LYS A 114 -23.36 3.26 14.62
CA LYS A 114 -24.60 2.54 14.29
C LYS A 114 -25.70 3.51 13.84
N GLU A 115 -25.91 4.62 14.55
CA GLU A 115 -26.87 5.67 14.15
C GLU A 115 -26.53 6.29 12.80
N PHE A 116 -25.25 6.53 12.53
CA PHE A 116 -24.81 7.05 11.24
C PHE A 116 -25.10 6.07 10.10
N LEU A 117 -24.79 4.79 10.27
CA LEU A 117 -25.02 3.75 9.27
C LEU A 117 -26.52 3.49 9.05
N ASP A 118 -27.34 3.53 10.09
CA ASP A 118 -28.79 3.37 10.00
C ASP A 118 -29.44 4.57 9.29
N ASN A 119 -28.99 5.80 9.59
CA ASN A 119 -29.43 7.00 8.88
C ASN A 119 -28.99 7.01 7.42
N TRP A 120 -27.77 6.55 7.12
CA TRP A 120 -27.29 6.44 5.74
C TRP A 120 -28.11 5.43 4.94
N LYS A 121 -28.37 4.24 5.50
CA LYS A 121 -29.23 3.23 4.86
C LYS A 121 -30.66 3.71 4.62
N ASN A 122 -31.23 4.48 5.55
CA ASN A 122 -32.58 5.03 5.41
C ASN A 122 -32.66 6.11 4.32
N ARG A 123 -31.63 6.96 4.19
CA ARG A 123 -31.57 7.94 3.09
C ARG A 123 -31.47 7.28 1.72
N HIS A 124 -30.71 6.19 1.62
CA HIS A 124 -30.53 5.47 0.36
C HIS A 124 -31.60 4.41 0.05
N LYS A 125 -32.54 4.14 0.97
CA LYS A 125 -33.75 3.35 0.69
C LYS A 125 -34.86 4.14 -0.01
N LEU A 126 -34.83 5.47 0.06
CA LEU A 126 -35.86 6.35 -0.50
C LEU A 126 -35.68 6.65 -2.00
N GLU A 127 -34.53 6.29 -2.60
CA GLU A 127 -34.30 6.48 -4.04
C GLU A 127 -34.55 5.21 -4.89
N GLY A 128 -35.17 4.19 -4.31
CA GLY A 128 -35.32 2.88 -4.93
C GLY A 128 -36.73 2.29 -4.87
N THR A 129 -37.80 3.04 -5.11
CA THR A 129 -39.10 2.46 -5.54
C THR A 129 -39.98 3.47 -6.27
N SER A 130 -39.66 3.75 -7.53
CA SER A 130 -40.66 4.12 -8.53
C SER A 130 -40.97 2.85 -9.33
N ILE A 131 -42.06 2.18 -8.97
CA ILE A 131 -42.81 1.33 -9.89
C ILE A 131 -44.27 1.69 -9.72
N ASN A 132 -44.82 2.24 -10.79
CA ASN A 132 -46.20 2.66 -10.94
C ASN A 132 -47.15 1.50 -10.61
N ALA A 133 -48.11 1.76 -9.73
CA ALA A 133 -49.39 1.08 -9.70
C ALA A 133 -50.49 2.15 -9.58
N THR A 134 -50.88 2.71 -10.71
CA THR A 134 -52.26 3.12 -10.98
C THR A 134 -53.17 1.97 -10.53
N GLY A 135 -54.09 2.10 -9.58
CA GLY A 135 -55.05 3.18 -9.45
C GLY A 135 -56.19 2.90 -10.42
N GLU A 136 -57.17 2.11 -9.99
CA GLU A 136 -58.59 2.40 -10.23
C GLU A 136 -59.48 1.51 -9.36
N SER A 137 -60.20 2.20 -8.47
CA SER A 137 -61.29 1.73 -7.64
C SER A 137 -62.58 1.71 -8.47
N SER A 138 -63.40 0.67 -8.32
CA SER A 138 -64.85 0.73 -7.98
C SER A 138 -65.50 -0.63 -8.20
#